data_AF-A0A554LFT4-F1
#
_entry.id   AF-A0A554LFT4-F1
#
_cell.length_a   1.000
_cell.length_b   1.000
_cell.length_c   1.000
_cell.angle_alpha   90.00
_cell.angle_beta   90.00
_cell.angle_gamma   90.00
#
_symmetry.space_group_name_H-M   'P 1'
#
loop_
_entity.id
_entity.type
_entity.pdbx_description
1 polymer ?
#
loop_
_entity_poly.entity_id
_entity_poly.type
_entity_poly.pdbx_seq_one_letter_code
_entity_poly.pdbx_strand_id
1 'polypeptide(L)'
;MRENEKTNYDYIVPMEPPHGLFSRIIRRLGLEKRIRLVKRHLGVFIAAAAVFLFLSIFAFIGLKEVLSESSFGPYLSLIYSDPGIVIKYWQSFILSLLESMPGSSIVIFLIPLTFVLLFVKFVGSNYEKFVSLIKSTRNKK
;
A
#
# COMPACT_ATOMS: atom_id res chain seq x y z
N MET A 1 -18.02 8.07 73.31
CA MET A 1 -16.78 7.56 72.69
C MET A 1 -16.92 7.58 71.16
N ARG A 2 -16.75 8.73 70.50
CA ARG A 2 -16.57 8.84 69.04
C ARG A 2 -15.93 10.19 68.73
N GLU A 3 -14.62 10.33 68.93
CA GLU A 3 -13.92 11.59 68.64
C GLU A 3 -12.44 11.31 68.36
N ASN A 4 -12.14 10.52 67.32
CA ASN A 4 -10.75 10.18 66.98
C ASN A 4 -10.59 9.65 65.56
N GLU A 5 -11.21 10.31 64.58
CA GLU A 5 -10.83 10.14 63.17
C GLU A 5 -10.30 11.48 62.63
N LYS A 6 -9.25 11.99 63.29
CA LYS A 6 -8.43 13.07 62.73
C LYS A 6 -7.60 12.47 61.61
N THR A 7 -8.08 12.65 60.38
CA THR A 7 -7.39 12.30 59.15
C THR A 7 -5.99 12.90 59.15
N ASN A 8 -4.99 12.04 59.30
CA ASN A 8 -3.58 12.35 59.12
C ASN A 8 -3.32 12.52 57.62
N TYR A 9 -3.66 13.69 57.09
CA TYR A 9 -3.16 14.13 55.78
C TYR A 9 -1.75 14.63 56.00
N ASP A 10 -0.86 13.66 56.01
CA ASP A 10 0.57 13.81 56.06
C ASP A 10 1.03 14.82 55.01
N TYR A 11 2.05 15.56 55.39
CA TYR A 11 2.55 16.79 54.78
C TYR A 11 2.89 16.58 53.29
N ILE A 12 1.99 16.95 52.37
CA ILE A 12 2.33 16.99 50.94
C ILE A 12 3.18 18.25 50.72
N VAL A 13 4.49 18.11 50.90
CA VAL A 13 5.44 19.15 50.48
C VAL A 13 5.18 19.39 48.99
N PRO A 14 4.84 20.63 48.56
CA PRO A 14 4.65 20.91 47.14
C PRO A 14 6.02 20.80 46.47
N MET A 15 6.37 19.59 46.02
CA MET A 15 7.54 19.36 45.19
C MET A 15 7.26 19.99 43.83
N GLU A 16 7.91 21.12 43.58
CA GLU A 16 7.79 21.81 42.31
C GLU A 16 8.26 20.85 41.20
N PRO A 17 7.43 20.60 40.17
CA PRO A 17 7.74 19.60 39.17
C PRO A 17 9.01 20.00 38.43
N PRO A 18 9.90 19.03 38.10
CA PRO A 18 11.16 19.35 37.44
C PRO A 18 10.92 20.12 36.14
N HIS A 19 11.75 21.14 35.92
CA HIS A 19 11.59 22.06 34.80
C HIS A 19 11.51 21.29 33.47
N GLY A 20 10.43 21.51 32.71
CA GLY A 20 10.18 20.82 31.43
C GLY A 20 9.56 19.42 31.52
N LEU A 21 9.11 18.95 32.69
CA LEU A 21 8.35 17.70 32.81
C LEU A 21 7.07 17.73 31.95
N PHE A 22 6.33 18.83 32.01
CA PHE A 22 5.10 19.02 31.23
C PHE A 22 5.35 18.93 29.72
N SER A 23 6.36 19.64 29.20
CA SER A 23 6.71 19.58 27.78
C SER A 23 7.17 18.18 27.35
N ARG A 24 7.88 17.45 28.22
CA ARG A 24 8.29 16.06 27.99
C ARG A 24 7.09 15.11 27.92
N ILE A 25 6.11 15.28 28.80
CA ILE A 25 4.87 14.48 28.84
C ILE A 25 4.01 14.76 27.60
N ILE A 26 3.75 16.03 27.27
CA ILE A 26 3.00 16.44 26.08
C ILE A 26 3.67 15.90 24.80
N ARG A 27 5.00 15.98 24.70
CA ARG A 27 5.74 15.45 23.55
C ARG A 27 5.60 13.92 23.42
N ARG A 28 5.64 13.18 24.54
CA ARG A 28 5.44 11.72 24.54
C ARG A 28 4.02 11.34 24.15
N LEU A 29 3.01 12.00 24.72
CA LEU A 29 1.60 11.78 24.39
C LEU A 29 1.31 12.05 22.90
N GLY A 30 1.87 13.13 22.36
CA GLY A 30 1.76 13.46 20.94
C GLY A 30 2.38 12.40 20.03
N LEU A 31 3.55 11.86 20.40
CA LEU A 31 4.21 10.79 19.66
C LEU A 31 3.44 9.47 19.72
N GLU A 32 2.95 9.06 20.89
CA GLU A 32 2.15 7.83 21.03
C GLU A 32 0.85 7.88 20.23
N LYS A 33 0.18 9.04 20.23
CA LYS A 33 -1.04 9.24 19.45
C LYS A 33 -0.76 9.15 17.95
N ARG A 34 0.32 9.77 17.47
CA ARG A 34 0.76 9.67 16.06
C ARG A 34 1.15 8.25 15.69
N ILE A 35 1.91 7.54 16.53
CA ILE A 35 2.34 6.16 16.27
C ILE A 35 1.14 5.22 16.21
N ARG A 36 0.16 5.38 17.10
CA ARG A 36 -1.07 4.57 17.09
C ARG A 36 -1.85 4.76 15.79
N LEU A 37 -1.98 6.00 15.33
CA LEU A 37 -2.63 6.32 14.05
C LEU A 37 -1.84 5.70 12.88
N VAL A 38 -0.52 5.91 12.83
CA VAL A 38 0.33 5.35 11.77
C VAL A 38 0.22 3.83 11.73
N LYS A 39 0.29 3.14 12.88
CA LYS A 39 0.21 1.67 12.95
C LYS A 39 -1.14 1.14 12.44
N ARG A 40 -2.25 1.83 12.77
CA ARG A 40 -3.59 1.46 12.28
C ARG A 40 -3.70 1.64 10.77
N HIS A 41 -3.22 2.77 10.24
CA HIS A 41 -3.25 3.03 8.80
C HIS A 41 -2.32 2.08 8.04
N LEU A 42 -1.16 1.74 8.61
CA LEU A 42 -0.23 0.78 8.02
C LEU A 42 -0.87 -0.60 7.87
N GLY A 43 -1.62 -1.06 8.88
CA GLY A 43 -2.33 -2.35 8.82
C GLY A 43 -3.37 -2.39 7.69
N VAL A 44 -4.19 -1.34 7.58
CA VAL A 44 -5.17 -1.21 6.48
C VAL A 44 -4.47 -1.15 5.12
N PHE A 45 -3.36 -0.41 5.04
CA PHE A 45 -2.59 -0.25 3.81
C PHE A 45 -1.93 -1.55 3.35
N ILE A 46 -1.39 -2.35 4.28
CA ILE A 46 -0.83 -3.68 3.98
C ILE A 46 -1.94 -4.65 3.57
N ALA A 47 -3.09 -4.64 4.25
CA ALA A 47 -4.23 -5.47 3.90
C ALA A 47 -4.75 -5.14 2.48
N ALA A 48 -4.87 -3.85 2.15
CA ALA A 48 -5.22 -3.40 0.81
C ALA A 48 -4.21 -3.90 -0.24
N ALA A 49 -2.91 -3.76 0.03
CA ALA A 49 -1.88 -4.24 -0.88
C ALA A 49 -1.95 -5.75 -1.14
N ALA A 50 -2.22 -6.55 -0.11
CA ALA A 50 -2.41 -7.99 -0.26
C ALA A 50 -3.62 -8.33 -1.15
N VAL A 51 -4.74 -7.61 -0.97
CA VAL A 51 -5.94 -7.76 -1.80
C VAL A 51 -5.65 -7.40 -3.26
N PHE A 52 -4.99 -6.27 -3.52
CA PHE A 52 -4.63 -5.87 -4.88
C PHE A 52 -3.61 -6.79 -5.54
N LEU A 53 -2.68 -7.36 -4.77
CA LEU A 53 -1.76 -8.37 -5.27
C LEU A 53 -2.51 -9.64 -5.68
N PHE A 54 -3.44 -10.09 -4.86
CA PHE A 54 -4.30 -11.23 -5.17
C PHE A 54 -5.15 -10.97 -6.44
N LEU A 55 -5.81 -9.81 -6.51
CA LEU A 55 -6.57 -9.36 -7.69
C LEU A 55 -5.69 -9.34 -8.95
N SER A 56 -4.45 -8.87 -8.84
CA SER A 56 -3.52 -8.82 -9.98
C SER A 56 -3.17 -10.21 -10.51
N ILE A 57 -3.02 -11.21 -9.63
CA ILE A 57 -2.76 -12.60 -10.03
C ILE A 57 -3.99 -13.18 -10.75
N PHE A 58 -5.18 -12.99 -10.18
CA PHE A 58 -6.42 -13.47 -10.80
C PHE A 58 -6.68 -12.80 -12.15
N ALA A 59 -6.49 -11.48 -12.24
CA ALA A 59 -6.62 -10.74 -13.47
C ALA A 59 -5.61 -11.19 -14.52
N PHE A 60 -4.39 -11.57 -14.12
CA PHE A 60 -3.40 -12.12 -15.05
C PHE A 60 -3.81 -13.49 -15.61
N ILE A 61 -4.37 -14.37 -14.78
CA ILE A 61 -4.89 -15.66 -15.22
C ILE A 61 -6.04 -15.46 -16.22
N GLY A 62 -7.01 -14.61 -15.89
CA GLY A 62 -8.12 -14.30 -16.79
C GLY A 62 -7.67 -13.62 -18.09
N LEU A 63 -6.68 -12.73 -18.03
CA LEU A 63 -6.10 -12.13 -19.22
C LEU A 63 -5.43 -13.17 -20.13
N LYS A 64 -4.71 -14.14 -19.55
CA LYS A 64 -4.08 -15.22 -20.32
C LYS A 64 -5.11 -16.08 -21.03
N GLU A 65 -6.20 -16.43 -20.35
CA GLU A 65 -7.29 -17.23 -20.90
C GLU A 65 -7.95 -16.50 -22.08
N VAL A 66 -8.35 -15.24 -21.89
CA VAL A 66 -8.94 -14.43 -22.96
C VAL A 66 -7.97 -14.22 -24.12
N LEU A 67 -6.67 -14.01 -23.85
CA LEU A 67 -5.67 -13.90 -24.91
C LEU A 67 -5.51 -15.19 -25.70
N SER A 68 -5.65 -16.36 -25.06
CA SER A 68 -5.57 -17.66 -25.73
C SER A 68 -6.79 -17.99 -26.58
N GLU A 69 -7.97 -17.49 -26.20
CA GLU A 69 -9.19 -17.58 -27.01
C GLU A 69 -9.23 -16.52 -28.13
N SER A 70 -8.57 -15.38 -27.93
CA SER A 70 -8.52 -14.31 -28.91
C SER A 70 -7.63 -14.65 -30.11
N SER A 71 -7.98 -14.10 -31.28
CA SER A 71 -7.15 -14.17 -32.48
C SER A 71 -5.96 -13.19 -32.46
N PHE A 72 -5.77 -12.45 -31.37
CA PHE A 72 -4.74 -11.41 -31.24
C PHE A 72 -3.30 -11.95 -31.39
N GLY A 73 -3.00 -13.08 -30.74
CA GLY A 73 -1.68 -13.73 -30.81
C GLY A 73 -1.29 -14.14 -32.24
N PRO A 74 -2.15 -14.85 -32.98
CA PRO A 74 -1.94 -15.15 -34.40
C PRO A 74 -1.72 -13.91 -35.28
N TYR A 75 -2.48 -12.82 -35.07
CA TYR A 75 -2.27 -11.57 -35.81
C TYR A 75 -0.91 -10.93 -35.49
N LEU A 76 -0.48 -10.93 -34.22
CA LEU A 76 0.87 -10.47 -33.87
C LEU A 76 1.96 -11.33 -34.52
N SER A 77 1.76 -12.65 -34.57
CA SER A 77 2.70 -13.58 -35.21
C SER A 77 2.85 -13.30 -36.71
N LEU A 78 1.83 -12.77 -37.37
CA LEU A 78 1.83 -12.49 -38.80
C LEU A 78 2.91 -11.48 -39.21
N ILE A 79 3.24 -10.54 -38.33
CA ILE A 79 4.32 -9.55 -38.52
C ILE A 79 5.67 -10.26 -38.76
N TYR A 80 5.88 -11.39 -38.10
CA TYR A 80 7.11 -12.15 -38.16
C TYR A 80 7.09 -13.27 -39.21
N SER A 81 5.93 -13.89 -39.44
CA SER A 81 5.81 -15.01 -40.39
C SER A 81 5.66 -14.57 -41.84
N ASP A 82 4.90 -13.51 -42.10
CA ASP A 82 4.72 -12.95 -43.45
C ASP A 82 4.55 -11.42 -43.39
N PRO A 83 5.67 -10.67 -43.27
CA PRO A 83 5.63 -9.21 -43.26
C PRO A 83 5.15 -8.63 -44.60
N GLY A 84 5.26 -9.37 -45.71
CA GLY A 84 4.82 -8.92 -47.03
C GLY A 84 3.31 -8.72 -47.09
N ILE A 85 2.55 -9.66 -46.50
CA ILE A 85 1.09 -9.54 -46.36
C ILE A 85 0.72 -8.36 -45.44
N VAL A 86 1.44 -8.18 -44.33
CA VAL A 86 1.18 -7.07 -43.39
C VAL A 86 1.37 -5.72 -44.06
N ILE A 87 2.44 -5.53 -44.84
CA ILE A 87 2.68 -4.28 -45.58
C ILE A 87 1.60 -4.07 -46.65
N LYS A 88 1.23 -5.12 -47.39
CA LYS A 88 0.21 -5.06 -48.44
C LYS A 88 -1.17 -4.68 -47.92
N TYR A 89 -1.54 -5.14 -46.72
CA TYR A 89 -2.85 -4.92 -46.11
C TYR A 89 -2.76 -4.18 -44.76
N TRP A 90 -1.85 -3.23 -44.63
CA TRP A 90 -1.53 -2.59 -43.35
C TRP A 90 -2.76 -1.97 -42.66
N GLN A 91 -3.69 -1.39 -43.43
CA GLN A 91 -4.92 -0.79 -42.89
C GLN A 91 -5.83 -1.84 -42.27
N SER A 92 -6.15 -2.90 -43.03
CA SER A 92 -6.99 -4.00 -42.56
C SER A 92 -6.33 -4.76 -41.42
N PHE A 93 -5.01 -4.95 -41.47
CA PHE A 93 -4.24 -5.59 -40.42
C PHE A 93 -4.36 -4.84 -39.09
N ILE A 94 -4.15 -3.51 -39.07
CA ILE A 94 -4.27 -2.71 -37.84
C ILE A 94 -5.69 -2.78 -37.29
N LEU A 95 -6.72 -2.70 -38.14
CA LEU A 95 -8.12 -2.80 -37.72
C LEU A 95 -8.43 -4.16 -37.10
N SER A 96 -8.04 -5.26 -37.76
CA SER A 96 -8.23 -6.62 -37.24
C SER A 96 -7.43 -6.87 -35.95
N LEU A 97 -6.24 -6.29 -35.84
CA LEU A 97 -5.43 -6.36 -34.62
C LEU A 97 -6.09 -5.63 -33.46
N LEU A 98 -6.69 -4.45 -33.70
CA LEU A 98 -7.45 -3.71 -32.69
C LEU A 98 -8.73 -4.44 -32.29
N GLU A 99 -9.46 -5.00 -33.25
CA GLU A 99 -10.72 -5.72 -33.00
C GLU A 99 -10.50 -7.02 -32.22
N SER A 100 -9.40 -7.72 -32.50
CA SER A 100 -9.03 -8.94 -31.78
C SER A 100 -8.43 -8.69 -30.40
N MET A 101 -8.03 -7.45 -30.08
CA MET A 101 -7.39 -7.12 -28.81
C MET A 101 -8.42 -7.14 -27.66
N PRO A 102 -8.18 -7.92 -26.59
CA PRO A 102 -9.08 -7.95 -25.44
C PRO A 102 -8.86 -6.73 -24.52
N GLY A 103 -9.30 -5.56 -25.00
CA GLY A 103 -9.07 -4.28 -24.32
C GLY A 103 -9.63 -4.23 -22.90
N SER A 104 -10.81 -4.80 -22.68
CA SER A 104 -11.44 -4.85 -21.34
C SER A 104 -10.62 -5.66 -20.34
N SER A 105 -10.15 -6.85 -20.72
CA SER A 105 -9.32 -7.71 -19.86
C SER A 105 -7.98 -7.06 -19.51
N ILE A 106 -7.39 -6.33 -20.47
CA ILE A 106 -6.14 -5.60 -20.26
C ILE A 106 -6.34 -4.47 -19.24
N VAL A 107 -7.44 -3.71 -19.34
CA VAL A 107 -7.75 -2.65 -18.36
C VAL A 107 -7.98 -3.23 -16.96
N ILE A 108 -8.74 -4.34 -16.86
CA ILE A 108 -9.00 -5.03 -15.59
C ILE A 108 -7.70 -5.52 -14.94
N PHE A 109 -6.72 -5.95 -15.74
CA PHE A 109 -5.38 -6.33 -15.25
C PHE A 109 -4.52 -5.13 -14.85
N LEU A 110 -4.57 -4.02 -15.60
CA LEU A 110 -3.74 -2.84 -15.37
C LEU A 110 -4.07 -2.12 -14.06
N ILE A 111 -5.34 -2.08 -13.65
CA ILE A 111 -5.77 -1.39 -12.42
C ILE A 111 -5.05 -1.96 -11.17
N PRO A 112 -5.18 -3.26 -10.83
CA PRO A 112 -4.53 -3.83 -9.66
C PRO A 112 -3.00 -3.82 -9.81
N LEU A 113 -2.46 -4.03 -11.01
CA LEU A 113 -1.03 -3.98 -11.26
C LEU A 113 -0.44 -2.60 -10.95
N THR A 114 -1.10 -1.54 -11.41
CA THR A 114 -0.68 -0.15 -11.15
C THR A 114 -0.72 0.15 -9.66
N PHE A 115 -1.74 -0.32 -8.95
CA PHE A 115 -1.83 -0.14 -7.50
C PHE A 115 -0.66 -0.84 -6.78
N VAL A 116 -0.34 -2.07 -7.16
CA VAL A 116 0.80 -2.81 -6.59
C VAL A 116 2.13 -2.09 -6.86
N LEU A 117 2.33 -1.58 -8.08
CA LEU A 117 3.53 -0.82 -8.43
C LEU A 117 3.65 0.48 -7.61
N LEU A 118 2.56 1.22 -7.47
CA LEU A 118 2.50 2.43 -6.65
C LEU A 118 2.78 2.10 -5.17
N PHE A 119 2.25 0.99 -4.67
CA PHE A 119 2.52 0.52 -3.32
C PHE A 119 4.00 0.23 -3.11
N VAL A 120 4.63 -0.54 -4.00
CA VAL A 120 6.07 -0.86 -3.94
C VAL A 120 6.90 0.43 -3.97
N LYS A 121 6.56 1.35 -4.88
CA LYS A 121 7.23 2.66 -4.98
C LYS A 121 7.08 3.48 -3.70
N PHE A 122 5.89 3.50 -3.12
CA PHE A 122 5.62 4.24 -1.88
C PHE A 122 6.41 3.68 -0.70
N VAL A 123 6.43 2.36 -0.53
CA VAL A 123 7.19 1.70 0.53
C VAL A 123 8.69 1.92 0.33
N GLY A 124 9.19 1.72 -0.90
CA GLY A 124 10.58 1.95 -1.25
C GLY A 124 11.04 3.39 -1.02
N SER A 125 10.21 4.39 -1.32
CA SER A 125 10.57 5.79 -1.08
C SER A 125 10.54 6.19 0.41
N ASN A 126 9.82 5.47 1.26
CA ASN A 126 9.60 5.86 2.66
C ASN A 126 10.24 4.89 3.67
N TYR A 127 11.00 3.91 3.21
CA TYR A 127 11.51 2.82 4.04
C TYR A 127 12.36 3.32 5.23
N GLU A 128 13.25 4.30 5.03
CA GLU A 128 14.11 4.84 6.10
C GLU A 128 13.32 5.52 7.22
N LYS A 129 12.24 6.22 6.85
CA LYS A 129 11.34 6.88 7.81
C LYS A 129 10.57 5.86 8.64
N PHE A 130 10.12 4.76 8.01
CA PHE A 130 9.45 3.67 8.73
C PHE A 130 10.41 2.90 9.65
N VAL A 131 11.62 2.58 9.18
CA VAL A 131 12.64 1.86 9.96
C VAL A 131 13.09 2.68 11.17
N SER A 132 13.32 3.99 11.01
CA SER A 132 13.72 4.87 12.11
C SER A 132 12.62 5.03 13.17
N LEU A 133 11.35 5.13 12.76
CA LEU A 133 10.20 5.13 13.67
C LEU A 133 10.12 3.84 14.49
N ILE A 134 10.30 2.67 13.86
CA ILE A 134 10.30 1.39 14.55
C ILE A 134 11.50 1.28 15.51
N LYS A 135 12.70 1.68 15.08
CA LYS A 135 13.92 1.64 15.91
C LYS A 135 13.80 2.52 17.16
N SER A 136 13.15 3.69 17.05
CA SER A 136 12.87 4.57 18.20
C SER A 136 11.95 3.94 19.25
N THR A 137 11.15 2.94 18.89
CA THR A 137 10.26 2.24 19.85
C THR A 137 10.95 1.08 20.55
N ARG A 138 11.94 0.43 19.93
CA ARG A 138 12.66 -0.70 20.53
C ARG A 138 13.72 -0.28 21.55
N ASN A 139 14.36 0.87 21.36
CA ASN A 139 15.48 1.32 22.20
C ASN A 139 15.07 2.04 23.50
N LYS A 140 13.83 1.84 23.98
CA LYS A 140 13.27 2.50 25.17
C LYS A 140 12.58 1.56 26.17
N LYS A 141 12.67 0.24 25.93
CA LYS A 141 12.53 -0.77 26.99
C LYS A 141 13.91 -1.03 27.56
#